data_AF-A0A1H0WU85-F1
#
_entry.id   AF-A0A1H0WU85-F1
#
_cell.length_a   1.000
_cell.length_b   1.000
_cell.length_c   1.000
_cell.angle_alpha   90.00
_cell.angle_beta   90.00
_cell.angle_gamma   90.00
#
_symmetry.space_group_name_H-M   'P 1'
#
loop_
_entity.id
_entity.type
_entity.pdbx_description
1 polymer ?
#
loop_
_entity_poly.entity_id
_entity_poly.type
_entity_poly.pdbx_seq_one_letter_code
_entity_poly.pdbx_strand_id
1 'polypeptide(L)'
;AMQRRAHPGKPLSECQDKRNRRIAKKRAKVEHVFAGIRHLGGKFVRTIGQARATVGMTMMAACYNMKRLASFLQRGVDAFFTPGTGKAQVRLQTVKA
;
A
#
# COMPACT_ATOMS: atom_id res chain seq x y z
N ALA A 1 -5.66 -14.11 -11.00
CA ALA A 1 -5.02 -15.42 -10.72
C ALA A 1 -5.14 -15.76 -9.23
N MET A 2 -5.68 -16.95 -8.91
CA MET A 2 -5.87 -17.43 -7.52
C MET A 2 -4.61 -18.15 -7.00
N GLN A 3 -4.30 -17.96 -5.72
CA GLN A 3 -3.20 -18.64 -5.02
C GLN A 3 -3.61 -20.08 -4.67
N ARG A 4 -2.72 -21.05 -4.84
CA ARG A 4 -2.98 -22.45 -4.43
C ARG A 4 -2.80 -22.62 -2.93
N ARG A 5 -3.67 -23.41 -2.30
CA ARG A 5 -3.57 -23.76 -0.87
C ARG A 5 -2.96 -25.14 -0.71
N ALA A 6 -2.22 -25.35 0.38
CA ALA A 6 -1.71 -26.66 0.77
C ALA A 6 -2.86 -27.51 1.32
N HIS A 7 -2.74 -28.83 1.19
CA HIS A 7 -3.62 -29.76 1.90
C HIS A 7 -2.95 -30.19 3.22
N PRO A 8 -3.73 -30.59 4.24
CA PRO A 8 -3.18 -31.14 5.47
C PRO A 8 -2.20 -32.28 5.17
N GLY A 9 -1.00 -32.23 5.76
CA GLY A 9 0.06 -33.23 5.56
C GLY A 9 0.76 -33.19 4.19
N LYS A 10 0.39 -32.29 3.28
CA LYS A 10 0.99 -32.19 1.94
C LYS A 10 1.42 -30.73 1.65
N PRO A 11 2.71 -30.39 1.83
CA PRO A 11 3.19 -29.06 1.49
C PRO A 11 3.08 -28.79 -0.01
N LEU A 12 3.08 -27.51 -0.39
CA LEU A 12 3.13 -27.14 -1.81
C LEU A 12 4.42 -27.64 -2.45
N SER A 13 4.33 -28.05 -3.72
CA SER A 13 5.55 -28.25 -4.50
C SER A 13 6.25 -26.91 -4.72
N GLU A 14 7.57 -26.94 -4.90
CA GLU A 14 8.35 -25.71 -5.10
C GLU A 14 7.83 -24.87 -6.27
N CYS A 15 7.39 -25.51 -7.36
CA CYS A 15 6.84 -24.81 -8.52
C CYS A 15 5.54 -24.07 -8.16
N GLN A 16 4.69 -24.69 -7.33
CA GLN A 16 3.46 -24.07 -6.84
C GLN A 16 3.77 -22.91 -5.89
N ASP A 17 4.75 -23.07 -5.00
CA ASP A 17 5.13 -22.02 -4.07
C ASP A 17 5.75 -20.81 -4.80
N LYS A 18 6.68 -21.05 -5.75
CA LYS A 18 7.24 -20.01 -6.63
C LYS A 18 6.14 -19.24 -7.37
N ARG A 19 5.09 -19.92 -7.85
CA ARG A 19 3.91 -19.28 -8.47
C ARG A 19 3.12 -18.45 -7.46
N ASN A 20 2.86 -18.99 -6.29
CA ASN A 20 2.14 -18.30 -5.21
C ASN A 20 2.88 -17.04 -4.77
N ARG A 21 4.20 -17.13 -4.58
CA ARG A 21 5.09 -16.01 -4.25
C ARG A 21 4.98 -14.89 -5.30
N ARG A 22 4.96 -15.22 -6.59
CA ARG A 22 4.77 -14.23 -7.68
C ARG A 22 3.42 -13.53 -7.61
N ILE A 23 2.35 -14.26 -7.29
CA ILE A 23 1.00 -13.68 -7.14
C ILE A 23 0.93 -12.80 -5.88
N ALA A 24 1.40 -13.32 -4.74
CA ALA A 24 1.42 -12.63 -3.46
C ALA A 24 2.26 -11.36 -3.51
N LYS A 25 3.42 -11.37 -4.18
CA LYS A 25 4.27 -10.18 -4.35
C LYS A 25 3.53 -9.01 -5.00
N LYS A 26 2.67 -9.28 -6.00
CA LYS A 26 1.86 -8.23 -6.65
C LYS A 26 0.73 -7.76 -5.73
N ARG A 27 0.05 -8.70 -5.05
CA ARG A 27 -1.07 -8.40 -4.14
C ARG A 27 -0.65 -7.61 -2.91
N ALA A 28 0.44 -7.99 -2.25
CA ALA A 28 0.91 -7.36 -1.02
C ALA A 28 1.12 -5.85 -1.18
N LYS A 29 1.59 -5.38 -2.34
CA LYS A 29 1.73 -3.95 -2.63
C LYS A 29 0.40 -3.19 -2.55
N VAL A 30 -0.68 -3.82 -3.01
CA VAL A 30 -2.03 -3.24 -3.05
C VAL A 30 -2.73 -3.41 -1.70
N GLU A 31 -2.72 -4.64 -1.18
CA GLU A 31 -3.34 -5.00 0.10
C GLU A 31 -2.73 -4.20 1.27
N HIS A 32 -1.43 -3.91 1.25
CA HIS A 32 -0.80 -3.09 2.28
C HIS A 32 -1.36 -1.66 2.35
N VAL A 33 -1.64 -1.05 1.20
CA VAL A 33 -2.27 0.28 1.14
C VAL A 33 -3.67 0.23 1.74
N PHE A 34 -4.47 -0.77 1.36
CA PHE A 34 -5.82 -0.95 1.89
C PHE A 34 -5.85 -1.30 3.38
N ALA A 35 -4.90 -2.08 3.87
CA ALA A 35 -4.73 -2.37 5.29
C ALA A 35 -4.46 -1.09 6.08
N GLY A 36 -3.60 -0.20 5.57
CA GLY A 36 -3.35 1.11 6.16
C GLY A 36 -4.61 1.97 6.24
N ILE A 37 -5.41 2.01 5.17
CA ILE A 37 -6.69 2.73 5.15
C ILE A 37 -7.67 2.15 6.19
N ARG A 38 -7.74 0.81 6.29
CA ARG A 38 -8.61 0.13 7.25
C ARG A 38 -8.22 0.40 8.71
N HIS A 39 -6.91 0.45 9.01
CA HIS A 39 -6.43 0.79 10.35
C HIS A 39 -6.82 2.21 10.77
N LEU A 40 -6.93 3.14 9.82
CA LEU A 40 -7.39 4.51 10.04
C LEU A 40 -8.91 4.66 9.88
N GLY A 41 -9.69 3.64 10.25
CA GLY A 41 -11.17 3.71 10.24
C GLY A 41 -11.84 3.44 8.89
N GLY A 42 -11.08 3.36 7.79
CA GLY A 42 -11.63 3.07 6.47
C GLY A 42 -12.67 4.10 6.02
N LYS A 43 -13.80 3.63 5.50
CA LYS A 43 -14.90 4.50 5.00
C LYS A 43 -15.97 4.80 6.06
N PHE A 44 -15.83 4.32 7.29
CA PHE A 44 -16.90 4.38 8.29
C PHE A 44 -16.48 5.18 9.52
N VAL A 45 -17.33 6.12 9.92
CA VAL A 45 -17.25 6.82 11.21
C VAL A 45 -18.39 6.31 12.09
N ARG A 46 -18.07 5.50 13.10
CA ARG A 46 -19.06 4.79 13.94
C ARG A 46 -19.49 5.56 15.20
N THR A 47 -19.27 6.87 15.24
CA THR A 47 -19.54 7.71 16.42
C THR A 47 -20.90 8.40 16.31
N ILE A 48 -21.62 8.48 17.43
CA ILE A 48 -22.86 9.26 17.54
C ILE A 48 -22.51 10.72 17.85
N GLY A 49 -23.07 11.65 17.08
CA GLY A 49 -22.90 13.10 17.26
C GLY A 49 -21.78 13.72 16.42
N GLN A 50 -22.07 14.87 15.81
CA GLN A 50 -21.18 15.56 14.88
C GLN A 50 -19.84 15.97 15.51
N ALA A 51 -19.85 16.47 16.75
CA ALA A 51 -18.63 16.88 17.44
C ALA A 51 -17.65 15.70 17.59
N ARG A 52 -18.14 14.51 17.94
CA ARG A 52 -17.32 13.30 18.09
C ARG A 52 -16.78 12.79 16.76
N ALA A 53 -17.64 12.81 15.73
CA ALA A 53 -17.23 12.45 14.37
C ALA A 53 -16.11 13.37 13.87
N THR A 54 -16.22 14.67 14.12
CA THR A 54 -15.22 15.68 13.74
C THR A 54 -13.88 15.39 14.42
N VAL A 55 -13.88 15.21 15.74
CA VAL A 55 -12.64 14.88 16.50
C VAL A 55 -12.01 13.59 15.98
N GLY A 56 -12.81 12.53 15.74
CA GLY A 56 -12.32 11.27 15.21
C GLY A 56 -11.65 11.44 13.84
N MET A 57 -12.28 12.16 12.91
CA MET A 57 -11.72 12.43 11.59
C MET A 57 -10.44 13.26 11.65
N THR A 58 -10.41 14.30 12.49
CA THR A 58 -9.21 15.12 12.69
C THR A 58 -8.06 14.32 13.27
N MET A 59 -8.33 13.45 14.25
CA MET A 59 -7.31 12.56 14.83
C MET A 59 -6.78 11.56 13.80
N MET A 60 -7.65 10.98 12.96
CA MET A 60 -7.23 10.09 11.87
C MET A 60 -6.31 10.81 10.87
N ALA A 61 -6.65 12.05 10.50
CA ALA A 61 -5.81 12.89 9.64
C ALA A 61 -4.46 13.23 10.30
N ALA A 62 -4.47 13.58 11.59
CA ALA A 62 -3.25 13.85 12.36
C ALA A 62 -2.33 12.62 12.42
N CYS A 63 -2.87 11.45 12.75
CA CYS A 63 -2.14 10.18 12.75
C CYS A 63 -1.54 9.84 11.38
N TYR A 64 -2.30 10.04 10.30
CA TYR A 64 -1.79 9.86 8.94
C TYR A 64 -0.63 10.82 8.65
N ASN A 65 -0.78 12.10 8.98
CA ASN A 65 0.24 13.11 8.76
C ASN A 65 1.52 12.81 9.55
N MET A 66 1.41 12.39 10.81
CA MET A 66 2.58 11.99 11.63
C MET A 66 3.30 10.78 11.02
N LYS A 67 2.55 9.74 10.62
CA LYS A 67 3.15 8.56 9.98
C LYS A 67 3.84 8.92 8.66
N ARG A 68 3.23 9.82 7.89
CA ARG A 68 3.79 10.31 6.62
C ARG A 68 5.05 11.14 6.84
N LEU A 69 5.06 12.02 7.85
CA LEU A 69 6.22 12.80 8.23
C LEU A 69 7.39 11.88 8.63
N ALA A 70 7.15 10.88 9.49
CA ALA A 70 8.17 9.91 9.86
C ALA A 70 8.75 9.19 8.63
N SER A 71 7.91 8.86 7.64
CA SER A 71 8.37 8.27 6.38
C SER A 71 9.22 9.24 5.54
N PHE A 72 8.91 10.53 5.53
CA PHE A 72 9.73 11.52 4.84
C PHE A 72 11.09 11.69 5.51
N LEU A 73 11.12 11.80 6.84
CA LEU A 73 12.37 11.86 7.61
C LEU A 73 13.24 10.63 7.36
N GLN A 74 12.65 9.43 7.37
CA GLN A 74 13.38 8.18 7.08
C GLN A 74 13.96 8.14 5.65
N ARG A 75 13.30 8.81 4.70
CA ARG A 75 13.70 8.85 3.29
C ARG A 75 14.61 10.04 2.96
N GLY A 76 14.90 10.90 3.93
CA GLY A 76 15.63 12.16 3.70
C GLY A 76 14.90 13.12 2.77
N VAL A 77 13.57 13.09 2.75
CA VAL A 77 12.73 14.02 1.97
C VAL A 77 12.47 15.24 2.84
N ASP A 78 13.07 16.36 2.49
CA ASP A 78 12.92 17.66 3.12
C ASP A 78 11.96 18.57 2.31
N ALA A 79 11.68 19.77 2.84
CA ALA A 79 10.81 20.74 2.17
C ALA A 79 11.37 21.22 0.82
N PHE A 80 12.68 21.08 0.61
CA PHE A 80 13.40 21.42 -0.61
C PHE A 80 13.78 20.20 -1.45
N PHE A 81 13.19 19.04 -1.15
CA PHE A 81 13.49 17.79 -1.84
C PHE A 81 13.26 17.96 -3.34
N THR A 82 14.36 18.04 -4.08
CA THR A 82 14.32 18.03 -5.53
C THR A 82 14.39 16.56 -5.94
N PRO A 83 13.32 15.97 -6.51
CA PRO A 83 13.41 14.60 -6.98
C PRO A 83 14.55 14.52 -7.98
N GLY A 84 15.57 13.72 -7.70
CA GLY A 84 16.67 13.51 -8.63
C GLY A 84 16.10 13.17 -9.99
N THR A 85 16.63 13.77 -11.06
CA THR A 85 16.20 13.60 -12.45
C THR A 85 16.48 12.17 -12.92
N GLY A 86 15.76 11.19 -12.37
CA GLY A 86 15.70 9.83 -12.87
C GLY A 86 14.94 9.90 -14.18
N LYS A 87 15.66 9.90 -15.29
CA LYS A 87 15.09 9.93 -16.64
C LYS A 87 13.96 8.89 -16.72
N ALA A 88 12.72 9.36 -16.76
CA ALA A 88 11.61 8.56 -17.21
C ALA A 88 11.84 8.34 -18.71
N GLN A 89 12.66 7.35 -19.07
CA GLN A 89 12.79 6.91 -20.45
C GLN A 89 11.50 6.17 -20.79
N VAL A 90 10.46 6.95 -21.08
CA VAL A 90 9.24 6.47 -21.72
C VAL A 90 9.68 6.01 -23.10
N ARG A 91 9.97 4.72 -23.23
CA ARG A 91 10.21 4.08 -24.52
C ARG A 91 8.87 4.06 -25.25
N LEU A 92 8.60 5.11 -26.01
CA LEU A 92 7.54 5.11 -27.03
C LEU A 92 7.85 3.95 -27.98
N GLN A 93 7.09 2.86 -27.86
CA GLN A 93 7.11 1.83 -28.89
C GLN A 93 6.38 2.41 -30.10
N THR A 94 7.13 2.84 -31.12
CA THR A 94 6.56 3.11 -32.43
C THR A 94 6.11 1.77 -33.01
N VAL A 95 4.80 1.59 -33.12
CA VAL A 95 4.20 0.49 -33.88
C VAL A 95 4.58 0.71 -35.35
N LYS A 96 5.34 -0.20 -35.95
CA LYS A 96 5.59 -0.19 -37.39
C LYS A 96 4.32 -0.67 -38.10
N ALA A 97 3.91 0.10 -39.12
CA ALA A 97 2.90 -0.29 -40.09
C ALA A 97 3.39 -1.45 -40.98
#